data_AF-A0A969LAN5-F1
#
_entry.id   AF-A0A969LAN5-F1
#
_cell.length_a   1.000
_cell.length_b   1.000
_cell.length_c   1.000
_cell.angle_alpha   90.00
_cell.angle_beta   90.00
_cell.angle_gamma   90.00
#
_symmetry.space_group_name_H-M   'P 1'
#
loop_
_entity.id
_entity.type
_entity.pdbx_description
1 polymer ?
#
loop_
_entity_poly.entity_id
_entity_poly.type
_entity_poly.pdbx_seq_one_letter_code
_entity_poly.pdbx_strand_id
1 'polypeptide(L)' 'MCKERIEEALVYKKGVKRAELNLETKAVTVVYNSNQISPEEIRQTIAGVGYDADDVPANGQVYEKLPACCQKGGHDN' A
#
# COMPACT_ATOMS: atom_id res chain seq x y z
N MET A 1 -2.26 3.49 -11.77
CA MET A 1 -0.79 3.44 -11.64
C MET A 1 -0.26 3.42 -10.20
N CYS A 2 -0.77 4.21 -9.24
CA CYS A 2 -0.35 4.09 -7.82
C CYS A 2 -1.36 3.25 -6.99
N LYS A 3 -2.66 3.47 -7.23
CA LYS A 3 -3.76 2.66 -6.66
C LYS A 3 -3.61 1.17 -6.96
N GLU A 4 -3.53 0.81 -8.24
CA GLU A 4 -3.35 -0.57 -8.68
C GLU A 4 -2.13 -1.22 -8.03
N ARG A 5 -1.01 -0.51 -7.93
CA ARG A 5 0.23 -1.04 -7.32
C ARG A 5 0.04 -1.46 -5.86
N ILE A 6 -0.68 -0.66 -5.07
CA ILE A 6 -0.98 -0.97 -3.67
C ILE A 6 -2.01 -2.11 -3.58
N GLU A 7 -3.07 -2.03 -4.37
CA GLU A 7 -4.15 -3.02 -4.38
C GLU A 7 -3.64 -4.40 -4.84
N GLU A 8 -2.86 -4.47 -5.91
CA GLU A 8 -2.26 -5.71 -6.42
C GLU A 8 -1.32 -6.32 -5.39
N ALA A 9 -0.41 -5.53 -4.81
CA ALA A 9 0.53 -6.02 -3.81
C ALA A 9 -0.17 -6.66 -2.60
N LEU A 10 -1.32 -6.11 -2.22
CA LEU A 10 -2.15 -6.65 -1.14
C LEU A 10 -2.97 -7.86 -1.59
N VAL A 11 -3.62 -7.83 -2.76
CA VAL A 11 -4.45 -8.95 -3.25
C VAL A 11 -3.61 -10.22 -3.49
N TYR A 12 -2.34 -10.09 -3.87
CA TYR A 12 -1.44 -11.23 -4.00
C TYR A 12 -0.95 -11.81 -2.67
N LYS A 13 -1.17 -11.12 -1.54
CA LYS A 13 -0.85 -11.68 -0.22
C LYS A 13 -1.88 -12.71 0.20
N LYS A 14 -1.38 -13.91 0.52
CA LYS A 14 -2.19 -15.00 1.06
C LYS A 14 -2.94 -14.51 2.30
N GLY A 15 -4.26 -14.66 2.29
CA GLY A 15 -5.13 -14.22 3.38
C GLY A 15 -5.81 -12.88 3.13
N VAL A 16 -5.39 -12.08 2.14
CA VAL A 16 -6.13 -10.90 1.70
C VAL A 16 -7.24 -11.32 0.75
N LYS A 17 -8.45 -10.82 0.99
CA LYS A 17 -9.64 -11.07 0.16
C LYS A 17 -9.95 -9.88 -0.75
N ARG A 18 -9.72 -8.67 -0.24
CA ARG A 18 -9.97 -7.42 -0.97
C ARG A 18 -9.06 -6.34 -0.41
N ALA A 19 -8.54 -5.48 -1.27
CA ALA A 19 -7.89 -4.25 -0.91
C ALA A 19 -8.45 -3.14 -1.79
N GLU A 20 -8.81 -2.02 -1.20
CA GLU A 20 -9.34 -0.86 -1.92
C GLU A 20 -8.65 0.41 -1.42
N LEU A 21 -7.96 1.12 -2.30
CA LEU A 21 -7.41 2.44 -2.00
C LEU A 21 -8.42 3.52 -2.37
N ASN A 22 -8.76 4.34 -1.38
CA ASN A 22 -9.45 5.60 -1.59
C ASN A 22 -8.41 6.70 -1.86
N LEU A 23 -8.39 7.22 -3.08
CA LEU A 23 -7.43 8.25 -3.51
C LEU A 23 -7.71 9.62 -2.89
N GLU A 24 -8.98 9.91 -2.54
CA GLU A 24 -9.39 11.18 -1.94
C GLU A 24 -8.92 11.26 -0.48
N THR A 25 -9.18 10.21 0.30
CA THR A 25 -8.78 10.14 1.71
C THR A 25 -7.38 9.61 1.93
N LYS A 26 -6.75 9.08 0.87
CA LYS A 26 -5.44 8.39 0.91
C LYS A 26 -5.44 7.18 1.88
N ALA A 27 -6.61 6.60 2.14
CA ALA A 27 -6.79 5.46 3.04
C ALA A 27 -7.02 4.15 2.27
N VAL A 28 -6.38 3.07 2.73
CA VAL A 28 -6.56 1.72 2.17
C VAL A 28 -7.48 0.91 3.09
N THR A 29 -8.56 0.38 2.53
CA THR A 29 -9.45 -0.57 3.23
C THR A 29 -9.11 -1.99 2.80
N VAL A 30 -8.74 -2.84 3.76
CA VAL A 30 -8.33 -4.23 3.49
C VAL A 30 -9.28 -5.19 4.20
N VAL A 31 -9.86 -6.12 3.44
CA VAL A 31 -10.60 -7.27 3.98
C VAL A 31 -9.66 -8.47 3.93
N TYR A 32 -9.34 -9.03 5.09
CA TYR A 32 -8.39 -10.13 5.22
C TYR A 32 -8.86 -11.18 6.22
N ASN A 33 -8.23 -12.36 6.17
CA ASN A 33 -8.41 -13.44 7.11
C ASN A 33 -7.34 -13.35 8.20
N SER A 34 -7.75 -13.00 9.42
CA SER A 34 -6.86 -12.87 10.58
C SER A 34 -6.13 -14.16 10.98
N ASN A 35 -6.59 -15.33 10.52
CA ASN A 35 -5.87 -16.60 10.73
C ASN A 35 -4.72 -16.82 9.75
N GLN A 36 -4.58 -15.98 8.72
CA GLN A 36 -3.62 -16.15 7.64
C GLN A 36 -2.67 -14.97 7.47
N ILE A 37 -3.10 -13.77 7.85
CA ILE A 37 -2.29 -12.55 7.76
C ILE A 37 -2.68 -11.58 8.88
N SER A 38 -1.68 -10.85 9.38
CA SER A 38 -1.86 -9.84 10.42
C SER A 38 -1.96 -8.42 9.86
N PRO A 39 -2.60 -7.47 10.57
CA PRO A 39 -2.57 -6.05 10.22
C PRO A 39 -1.15 -5.50 10.02
N GLU A 40 -0.20 -5.97 10.82
CA GLU A 40 1.20 -5.56 10.72
C GLU A 40 1.84 -6.00 9.40
N GLU A 41 1.62 -7.24 8.97
CA GLU A 41 2.13 -7.75 7.70
C GLU A 41 1.52 -7.01 6.49
N ILE A 42 0.26 -6.60 6.61
CA ILE A 42 -0.42 -5.76 5.61
C ILE A 42 0.29 -4.41 5.52
N ARG A 43 0.54 -3.74 6.65
CA ARG A 43 1.27 -2.46 6.67
C ARG A 43 2.69 -2.59 6.13
N GLN A 44 3.42 -3.65 6.51
CA GLN A 44 4.75 -3.94 5.97
C GLN A 44 4.73 -4.18 4.46
N THR A 45 3.66 -4.78 3.92
CA THR A 45 3.51 -4.96 2.47
C THR A 45 3.35 -3.62 1.76
N ILE A 46 2.56 -2.70 2.33
CA ILE A 46 2.38 -1.34 1.80
C ILE A 46 3.70 -0.55 1.88
N ALA A 47 4.41 -0.61 3.02
CA ALA A 47 5.74 -0.04 3.17
C ALA A 47 6.75 -0.60 2.18
N GLY A 48 6.67 -1.91 1.90
CA GLY A 48 7.51 -2.61 0.94
C GLY A 48 7.28 -2.20 -0.51
N VAL A 49 6.10 -1.67 -0.85
CA VAL A 49 5.84 -1.07 -2.18
C VAL A 49 6.17 0.42 -2.25
N GLY A 50 6.68 0.99 -1.16
CA GLY A 50 7.20 2.35 -1.08
C GLY A 50 6.20 3.38 -0.54
N TYR A 51 5.14 2.99 0.16
CA TYR A 51 4.21 3.96 0.76
C TYR A 51 4.12 3.79 2.27
N ASP A 52 3.96 4.90 3.01
CA ASP A 52 3.76 4.85 4.45
C ASP A 52 2.41 4.17 4.77
N ALA A 53 2.37 3.37 5.83
CA ALA A 53 1.19 2.63 6.25
C ALA A 53 1.01 2.72 7.77
N ASP A 54 0.14 3.64 8.20
CA ASP A 54 -0.03 4.02 9.60
C ASP A 54 1.33 4.36 10.26
N ASP A 55 1.75 3.55 11.22
CA ASP A 55 3.01 3.69 11.97
C ASP A 55 4.23 3.05 11.26
N VAL A 56 4.02 2.41 10.11
CA VAL A 56 5.09 1.75 9.36
C VAL A 56 5.57 2.67 8.23
N PRO A 57 6.80 3.20 8.28
CA PRO A 57 7.32 4.09 7.25
C PRO A 57 7.62 3.35 5.95
N ALA A 58 7.48 4.05 4.83
CA ALA A 58 7.83 3.54 3.51
C ALA A 58 9.29 3.06 3.45
N ASN A 59 9.54 1.99 2.70
CA ASN A 59 10.90 1.65 2.32
C ASN A 59 11.43 2.72 1.36
N GLY A 60 12.34 3.56 1.87
CA GLY A 60 12.92 4.69 1.12
C GLY A 60 13.51 4.28 -0.23
N GLN A 61 14.22 3.15 -0.29
CA GLN A 61 14.84 2.67 -1.52
C GLN A 61 13.83 2.27 -2.60
N VAL A 62 12.63 1.82 -2.19
CA VAL A 62 11.54 1.50 -3.11
C VAL A 62 10.80 2.76 -3.51
N TYR A 63 10.55 3.65 -2.54
CA TYR A 63 9.90 4.94 -2.76
C TYR A 63 10.66 5.82 -3.77
N GLU A 64 11.99 5.92 -3.64
CA GLU A 64 12.85 6.69 -4.56
C GLU A 64 12.78 6.16 -6.00
N LYS A 65 12.48 4.88 -6.19
CA LYS A 65 12.33 4.23 -7.50
C LYS A 65 10.90 4.31 -8.04
N LEU A 66 9.95 4.85 -7.28
CA LEU A 66 8.61 5.06 -7.79
C LEU A 66 8.62 6.13 -8.89
N PRO A 67 7.72 6.01 -9.89
CA PRO A 67 7.50 7.08 -10.86
C PRO A 67 7.20 8.41 -10.16
N ALA A 68 7.61 9.53 -10.75
CA ALA A 68 7.40 10.86 -10.16
C ALA A 68 5.94 11.16 -9.80
N CYS A 69 4.98 10.66 -10.60
CA CYS A 69 3.54 10.80 -10.32
C CYS A 69 3.04 10.01 -9.10
N CYS A 70 3.82 9.03 -8.62
CA CYS A 70 3.52 8.20 -7.47
C CYS A 70 4.35 8.57 -6.22
N GLN A 71 5.21 9.58 -6.32
CA GLN A 71 5.88 10.16 -5.17
C GLN A 71 4.98 11.20 -4.48
N LYS A 72 5.26 11.53 -3.22
CA LYS A 72 4.54 12.55 -2.45
C LYS A 72 4.51 13.87 -3.23
N GLY A 73 3.31 14.40 -3.46
CA GLY A 73 3.08 15.62 -4.25
C GLY A 73 2.99 15.42 -5.77
N GLY A 74 3.23 14.20 -6.28
CA GLY A 74 3.21 13.88 -7.71
C GLY A 74 1.82 13.79 -8.34
N HIS A 75 0.76 13.72 -7.52
CA HIS A 75 -0.64 13.69 -7.97
C HIS A 75 -1.33 15.06 -7.83
N ASP A 76 -0.66 16.06 -7.27
CA ASP A 76 -1.23 17.39 -6.96
C ASP A 76 -1.02 18.41 -8.11
N ASN A 77 -0.78 17.96 -9.35
CA ASN A 77 -0.60 18.82 -10.53
C ASN A 77 -1.56 18.47 -11.67
#